data_AF-A0A1H4APQ3-F1
#
_entry.id   AF-A0A1H4APQ3-F1
#
_cell.length_a   1.000
_cell.length_b   1.000
_cell.length_c   1.000
_cell.angle_alpha   90.00
_cell.angle_beta   90.00
_cell.angle_gamma   90.00
#
_symmetry.space_group_name_H-M   'P 1'
#
loop_
_entity.id
_entity.type
_entity.pdbx_description
1 polymer ?
#
loop_
_entity_poly.entity_id
_entity_poly.type
_entity_poly.pdbx_seq_one_letter_code
_entity_poly.pdbx_strand_id
1 'polypeptide(L)'
;MLRAYWVVVLTHVVIQIGCFLFLDYDRTPEDFMIYVLFWPTLASAFAILIASWVERRFSSFSFYSMSMASTVIAWTIIHVNYDIRIILAICLLPIFASVLFFSKKRVWTVCLMQMIGYVIVLCDPAYRLYLSSFDMVSIPAFLIVGTYVAQLIVTSGVEVLDDLQASMLAKQDLIVRNAIMSKQSKTDGLTNLYNQSSFKDYYEKAFEYANNGMSLHLALIDIDNFKSINDTYGHRVGDTILERVSLIIQENITSSDIAARYGGEEFALLMFEQPFEQAYALVEQIRKKIARLVHLELEGQYITVSVGLKSYSAHLSKDKLFEEVDACLYAAKRTGKNKTMTSLDLV
;
A
#
# COMPACT_ATOMS: atom_id res chain seq x y z
N MET A 1 -25.17 -9.75 8.76
CA MET A 1 -25.99 -9.45 9.97
C MET A 1 -27.15 -10.42 10.17
N LEU A 2 -27.94 -10.81 9.17
CA LEU A 2 -29.10 -11.71 9.38
C LEU A 2 -28.79 -13.06 10.04
N ARG A 3 -27.62 -13.65 9.76
CA ARG A 3 -27.16 -14.86 10.46
C ARG A 3 -27.03 -14.65 11.98
N ALA A 4 -26.62 -13.46 12.41
CA ALA A 4 -26.53 -13.14 13.84
C ALA A 4 -27.91 -13.06 14.49
N TYR A 5 -28.95 -12.61 13.77
CA TYR A 5 -30.32 -12.61 14.29
C TYR A 5 -30.84 -14.03 14.51
N TRP A 6 -30.53 -14.96 13.60
CA TRP A 6 -30.84 -16.38 13.82
C TRP A 6 -30.16 -16.94 15.06
N VAL A 7 -28.89 -16.58 15.30
CA VAL A 7 -28.17 -16.98 16.53
C VAL A 7 -28.88 -16.40 17.76
N VAL A 8 -29.24 -15.12 17.76
CA VAL A 8 -29.97 -14.49 18.89
C VAL A 8 -31.29 -15.22 19.18
N VAL A 9 -32.09 -15.52 18.15
CA VAL A 9 -33.36 -16.23 18.31
C VAL A 9 -33.15 -17.66 18.84
N LEU A 10 -32.18 -18.41 18.28
CA LEU A 10 -31.87 -19.76 18.73
C LEU A 10 -31.39 -19.76 20.19
N THR A 11 -30.49 -18.84 20.54
CA THR A 11 -30.01 -18.68 21.91
C THR A 11 -31.14 -18.34 22.87
N HIS A 12 -32.05 -17.43 22.48
CA HIS A 12 -33.24 -17.13 23.29
C HIS A 12 -34.11 -18.37 23.53
N VAL A 13 -34.39 -19.15 22.48
CA VAL A 13 -35.16 -20.42 22.59
C VAL A 13 -34.50 -21.40 23.55
N VAL A 14 -33.18 -21.62 23.41
CA VAL A 14 -32.43 -22.55 24.27
C VAL A 14 -32.45 -22.09 25.72
N ILE A 15 -32.28 -20.79 25.97
CA ILE A 15 -32.32 -20.22 27.33
C ILE A 15 -33.71 -20.40 27.94
N GLN A 16 -34.79 -20.08 27.22
CA GLN A 16 -36.15 -20.25 27.74
C GLN A 16 -36.46 -21.69 28.10
N ILE A 17 -36.10 -22.65 27.23
CA ILE A 17 -36.26 -24.08 27.52
C ILE A 17 -35.46 -24.48 28.76
N GLY A 18 -34.23 -24.00 28.89
CA GLY A 18 -33.41 -24.23 30.08
C GLY A 18 -34.06 -23.68 31.35
N CYS A 19 -34.58 -22.44 31.31
CA CYS A 19 -35.29 -21.84 32.43
C CYS A 19 -36.51 -22.67 32.84
N PHE A 20 -37.31 -23.13 31.88
CA PHE A 20 -38.50 -23.95 32.17
C PHE A 20 -38.18 -25.33 32.75
N LEU A 21 -37.07 -25.96 32.31
CA LEU A 21 -36.69 -27.30 32.78
C LEU A 21 -36.02 -27.30 34.15
N PHE A 22 -35.31 -26.22 34.51
CA PHE A 22 -34.42 -26.20 35.67
C PHE A 22 -34.81 -25.20 36.76
N LEU A 23 -35.76 -24.31 36.52
CA LEU A 23 -36.21 -23.31 37.48
C LEU A 23 -37.71 -23.45 37.74
N ASP A 24 -38.15 -23.01 38.93
CA ASP A 24 -39.57 -22.88 39.24
C ASP A 24 -40.17 -21.78 38.35
N TYR A 25 -41.13 -22.16 37.51
CA TYR A 25 -41.74 -21.29 36.52
C TYR A 25 -43.23 -21.12 36.79
N ASP A 26 -43.68 -19.87 36.97
CA ASP A 26 -45.04 -19.53 37.43
C ASP A 26 -46.15 -19.72 36.37
N ARG A 27 -45.88 -20.44 35.27
CA ARG A 27 -46.85 -20.68 34.19
C ARG A 27 -47.08 -22.17 33.96
N THR A 28 -48.27 -22.51 33.47
CA THR A 28 -48.54 -23.88 33.04
C THR A 28 -47.64 -24.26 31.85
N PRO A 29 -47.33 -25.56 31.65
CA PRO A 29 -46.55 -26.00 30.50
C PRO A 29 -47.14 -25.56 29.15
N GLU A 30 -48.48 -25.55 29.03
CA GLU A 30 -49.17 -25.13 27.80
C GLU A 30 -48.97 -23.63 27.54
N ASP A 31 -49.13 -22.79 28.58
CA ASP A 31 -48.93 -21.35 28.46
C ASP A 31 -47.48 -21.00 28.14
N PHE A 32 -46.52 -21.71 28.73
CA PHE A 32 -45.10 -21.54 28.41
C PHE A 32 -44.82 -21.88 26.94
N MET A 33 -45.26 -23.05 26.47
CA MET A 33 -45.02 -23.50 25.10
C MET A 33 -45.61 -22.54 24.07
N ILE A 34 -46.80 -21.98 24.34
CA ILE A 34 -47.50 -21.11 23.39
C ILE A 34 -46.95 -19.67 23.45
N TYR A 35 -46.91 -19.06 24.62
CA TYR A 35 -46.69 -17.61 24.76
C TYR A 35 -45.23 -17.22 25.04
N VAL A 36 -44.40 -18.13 25.55
CA VAL A 36 -42.98 -17.88 25.83
C VAL A 36 -42.10 -18.42 24.71
N LEU A 37 -42.49 -19.56 24.12
CA LEU A 37 -41.67 -20.24 23.11
C LEU A 37 -42.21 -20.05 21.68
N PHE A 38 -43.42 -20.51 21.38
CA PHE A 38 -43.91 -20.60 20.00
C PHE A 38 -44.14 -19.25 19.34
N TRP A 39 -45.02 -18.41 19.89
CA TRP A 39 -45.35 -17.11 19.29
C TRP A 39 -44.14 -16.16 19.19
N PRO A 40 -43.30 -16.00 20.22
CA PRO A 40 -42.09 -15.18 20.15
C PRO A 40 -41.10 -15.63 19.08
N THR A 41 -40.88 -16.94 18.98
CA THR A 41 -39.97 -17.54 17.99
C THR A 41 -40.52 -17.36 16.58
N LEU A 42 -41.82 -17.59 16.39
CA LEU A 42 -42.47 -17.44 15.10
C LEU A 42 -42.43 -15.99 14.61
N ALA A 43 -42.75 -15.02 15.47
CA ALA A 43 -42.69 -13.60 15.14
C ALA A 43 -41.26 -13.17 14.73
N SER A 44 -40.26 -13.60 15.50
CA SER A 44 -38.85 -13.32 15.23
C SER A 44 -38.36 -13.97 13.94
N ALA A 45 -38.67 -15.25 13.73
CA ALA A 45 -38.32 -15.98 12.51
C ALA A 45 -38.98 -15.36 11.27
N PHE A 46 -40.27 -15.02 11.36
CA PHE A 46 -41.00 -14.37 10.28
C PHE A 46 -40.39 -13.01 9.91
N ALA A 47 -40.03 -12.19 10.90
CA ALA A 47 -39.36 -10.92 10.67
C ALA A 47 -38.00 -11.11 9.97
N ILE A 48 -37.20 -12.10 10.36
CA ILE A 48 -35.92 -12.42 9.70
C ILE A 48 -36.14 -12.91 8.27
N LEU A 49 -37.16 -13.73 8.02
CA LEU A 49 -37.47 -14.23 6.68
C LEU A 49 -37.93 -13.11 5.74
N ILE A 50 -38.79 -12.20 6.21
CA ILE A 50 -39.16 -11.00 5.44
C ILE A 50 -37.93 -10.16 5.16
N ALA A 51 -37.10 -9.88 6.16
CA ALA A 51 -35.88 -9.10 5.97
C ALA A 51 -34.94 -9.75 4.94
N SER A 52 -34.79 -11.08 5.00
CA SER A 52 -34.01 -11.87 4.04
C SER A 52 -34.58 -11.80 2.62
N TRP A 53 -35.91 -11.83 2.49
CA TRP A 53 -36.58 -11.72 1.20
C TRP A 53 -36.43 -10.30 0.61
N VAL A 54 -36.63 -9.26 1.42
CA VAL A 54 -36.43 -7.86 1.00
C VAL A 54 -34.99 -7.61 0.61
N GLU A 55 -34.01 -8.10 1.37
CA GLU A 55 -32.58 -7.94 1.05
C GLU A 55 -32.24 -8.52 -0.33
N ARG A 56 -32.81 -9.68 -0.67
CA ARG A 56 -32.58 -10.34 -1.97
C ARG A 56 -33.28 -9.62 -3.13
N ARG A 57 -34.47 -9.06 -2.90
CA ARG A 57 -35.31 -8.49 -3.97
C ARG A 57 -35.11 -6.98 -4.17
N PHE A 58 -34.83 -6.25 -3.09
CA PHE A 58 -34.78 -4.79 -3.04
C PHE A 58 -33.61 -4.31 -2.15
N SER A 59 -32.40 -4.34 -2.70
CA SER A 59 -31.16 -4.02 -1.96
C SER A 59 -31.15 -2.62 -1.33
N SER A 60 -31.81 -1.65 -1.96
CA SER A 60 -31.95 -0.28 -1.42
C SER A 60 -32.71 -0.20 -0.09
N PHE A 61 -33.60 -1.17 0.19
CA PHE A 61 -34.39 -1.23 1.42
C PHE A 61 -33.82 -2.20 2.46
N SER A 62 -32.71 -2.89 2.16
CA SER A 62 -32.11 -3.91 3.04
C SER A 62 -31.85 -3.38 4.46
N PHE A 63 -31.33 -2.16 4.60
CA PHE A 63 -31.10 -1.55 5.92
C PHE A 63 -32.38 -1.43 6.75
N TYR A 64 -33.47 -0.96 6.13
CA TYR A 64 -34.73 -0.73 6.85
C TYR A 64 -35.40 -2.05 7.21
N SER A 65 -35.37 -3.06 6.33
CA SER A 65 -35.95 -4.37 6.64
C SER A 65 -35.16 -5.09 7.75
N MET A 66 -33.84 -4.98 7.76
CA MET A 66 -32.99 -5.51 8.83
C MET A 66 -33.22 -4.79 10.17
N SER A 67 -33.36 -3.46 10.14
CA SER A 67 -33.67 -2.67 11.34
C SER A 67 -35.06 -2.97 11.90
N MET A 68 -36.03 -3.23 11.02
CA MET A 68 -37.36 -3.68 11.43
C MET A 68 -37.27 -5.07 12.11
N ALA A 69 -36.54 -6.01 11.51
CA ALA A 69 -36.37 -7.34 12.10
C ALA A 69 -35.70 -7.29 13.48
N SER A 70 -34.63 -6.50 13.65
CA SER A 70 -34.00 -6.34 14.97
C SER A 70 -34.89 -5.65 15.99
N THR A 71 -35.73 -4.70 15.56
CA THR A 71 -36.75 -4.07 16.43
C THR A 71 -37.78 -5.09 16.90
N VAL A 72 -38.32 -5.91 15.99
CA VAL A 72 -39.28 -6.96 16.35
C VAL A 72 -38.66 -7.96 17.32
N ILE A 73 -37.44 -8.43 17.06
CA ILE A 73 -36.73 -9.36 17.95
C ILE A 73 -36.50 -8.75 19.34
N ALA A 74 -36.00 -7.51 19.40
CA ALA A 74 -35.73 -6.83 20.66
C ALA A 74 -37.00 -6.69 21.52
N TRP A 75 -38.10 -6.19 20.95
CA TRP A 75 -39.36 -6.02 21.67
C TRP A 75 -40.04 -7.35 22.01
N THR A 76 -39.86 -8.38 21.20
CA THR A 76 -40.35 -9.73 21.49
C THR A 76 -39.64 -10.31 22.71
N ILE A 77 -38.32 -10.19 22.80
CA ILE A 77 -37.53 -10.66 23.95
C ILE A 77 -37.91 -9.88 25.21
N ILE A 78 -38.06 -8.55 25.11
CA ILE A 78 -38.49 -7.70 26.22
C ILE A 78 -39.90 -8.08 26.71
N HIS A 79 -40.83 -8.31 25.79
CA HIS A 79 -42.21 -8.67 26.12
C HIS A 79 -42.32 -10.03 26.83
N VAL A 80 -41.49 -11.00 26.46
CA VAL A 80 -41.49 -12.32 27.10
C VAL A 80 -40.90 -12.29 28.51
N ASN A 81 -39.94 -11.39 28.77
CA ASN A 81 -39.13 -11.35 30.00
C ASN A 81 -39.29 -10.01 30.75
N TYR A 82 -40.51 -9.45 30.77
CA TYR A 82 -40.77 -8.11 31.32
C TYR A 82 -40.50 -8.00 32.84
N ASP A 83 -40.38 -9.13 33.53
CA ASP A 83 -40.04 -9.25 34.94
C ASP A 83 -38.58 -8.83 35.22
N ILE A 84 -37.72 -8.93 34.21
CA ILE A 84 -36.30 -8.59 34.31
C ILE A 84 -36.09 -7.13 33.89
N ARG A 85 -35.98 -6.20 34.85
CA ARG A 85 -35.80 -4.75 34.55
C ARG A 85 -34.65 -4.42 33.60
N ILE A 86 -33.52 -5.13 33.68
CA ILE A 86 -32.35 -4.85 32.80
C ILE A 86 -32.60 -5.23 31.34
N ILE A 87 -33.59 -6.10 31.06
CA ILE A 87 -33.88 -6.58 29.69
C ILE A 87 -34.24 -5.44 28.74
N LEU A 88 -34.80 -4.35 29.27
CA LEU A 88 -35.17 -3.16 28.53
C LEU A 88 -33.99 -2.56 27.76
N ALA A 89 -32.75 -2.72 28.24
CA ALA A 89 -31.57 -2.23 27.54
C ALA A 89 -31.36 -2.86 26.15
N ILE A 90 -31.97 -4.01 25.87
CA ILE A 90 -31.90 -4.67 24.55
C ILE A 90 -32.49 -3.79 23.43
N CYS A 91 -33.43 -2.88 23.73
CA CYS A 91 -33.98 -1.96 22.74
C CYS A 91 -32.94 -0.96 22.19
N LEU A 92 -31.79 -0.79 22.87
CA LEU A 92 -30.68 0.03 22.36
C LEU A 92 -29.83 -0.70 21.32
N LEU A 93 -29.81 -2.04 21.30
CA LEU A 93 -28.94 -2.80 20.39
C LEU A 93 -29.22 -2.50 18.92
N PRO A 94 -30.48 -2.40 18.44
CA PRO A 94 -30.76 -1.95 17.08
C PRO A 94 -30.22 -0.54 16.78
N ILE A 95 -30.31 0.39 17.73
CA ILE A 95 -29.79 1.75 17.60
C ILE A 95 -28.26 1.72 17.47
N PHE A 96 -27.57 0.99 18.33
CA PHE A 96 -26.11 0.85 18.24
C PHE A 96 -25.66 0.09 16.99
N ALA A 97 -26.42 -0.93 16.54
CA ALA A 97 -26.13 -1.61 15.28
C ALA A 97 -26.22 -0.67 14.07
N SER A 98 -27.07 0.36 14.13
CA SER A 98 -27.20 1.35 13.06
C SER A 98 -25.95 2.24 12.90
N VAL A 99 -25.13 2.37 13.95
CA VAL A 99 -23.87 3.14 13.94
C VAL A 99 -22.90 2.61 12.88
N LEU A 100 -22.90 1.29 12.64
CA LEU A 100 -22.03 0.63 11.66
C LEU A 100 -22.27 1.11 10.21
N PHE A 101 -23.38 1.80 9.96
CA PHE A 101 -23.72 2.34 8.66
C PHE A 101 -23.32 3.82 8.50
N PHE A 102 -22.64 4.41 9.50
CA PHE A 102 -22.07 5.75 9.47
C PHE A 102 -23.03 6.84 8.93
N SER A 103 -24.31 6.76 9.28
CA SER A 103 -25.34 7.68 8.76
C SER A 103 -26.26 8.16 9.87
N LYS A 104 -26.19 9.48 10.18
CA LYS A 104 -27.02 10.12 11.21
C LYS A 104 -28.51 9.88 10.98
N LYS A 105 -28.97 9.98 9.72
CA LYS A 105 -30.38 9.76 9.34
C LYS A 105 -30.85 8.36 9.73
N ARG A 106 -30.01 7.35 9.51
CA ARG A 106 -30.33 5.95 9.80
C ARG A 106 -30.48 5.70 11.31
N VAL A 107 -29.63 6.30 12.14
CA VAL A 107 -29.74 6.20 13.61
C VAL A 107 -31.09 6.71 14.09
N TRP A 108 -31.51 7.90 13.63
CA TRP A 108 -32.81 8.47 13.99
C TRP A 108 -33.99 7.66 13.46
N THR A 109 -33.89 7.06 12.27
CA THR A 109 -34.92 6.15 11.76
C THR A 109 -35.09 4.92 12.67
N VAL A 110 -33.98 4.34 13.16
CA VAL A 110 -34.07 3.19 14.07
C VAL A 110 -34.62 3.60 15.44
N CYS A 111 -34.27 4.79 15.96
CA CYS A 111 -34.91 5.34 17.15
C CYS A 111 -36.43 5.43 17.00
N LEU A 112 -36.91 5.93 15.86
CA LEU A 112 -38.34 5.99 15.57
C LEU A 112 -38.98 4.60 15.55
N MET A 113 -38.32 3.61 14.94
CA MET A 113 -38.77 2.22 14.95
C MET A 113 -38.85 1.64 16.37
N GLN A 114 -37.87 1.95 17.24
CA GLN A 114 -37.92 1.54 18.65
C GLN A 114 -39.07 2.18 19.41
N MET A 115 -39.33 3.48 19.18
CA MET A 115 -40.46 4.19 19.78
C MET A 115 -41.80 3.61 19.35
N ILE A 116 -41.95 3.23 18.08
CA ILE A 116 -43.15 2.54 17.58
C ILE A 116 -43.30 1.17 18.25
N GLY A 117 -42.22 0.39 18.34
CA GLY A 117 -42.22 -0.90 19.04
C GLY A 117 -42.66 -0.78 20.49
N TYR A 118 -42.14 0.23 21.21
CA TYR A 118 -42.55 0.52 22.58
C TYR A 118 -44.06 0.80 22.69
N VAL A 119 -44.61 1.66 21.83
CA VAL A 119 -46.04 1.99 21.81
C VAL A 119 -46.90 0.76 21.52
N ILE A 120 -46.47 -0.12 20.61
CA ILE A 120 -47.18 -1.37 20.30
C ILE A 120 -47.25 -2.27 21.53
N VAL A 121 -46.15 -2.45 22.26
CA VAL A 121 -46.12 -3.31 23.44
C VAL A 121 -46.93 -2.70 24.60
N LEU A 122 -47.02 -1.37 24.71
CA LEU A 122 -47.90 -0.71 25.68
C LEU A 122 -49.40 -1.01 25.47
N CYS A 123 -49.81 -1.42 24.26
CA CYS A 123 -51.20 -1.82 24.00
C CYS A 123 -51.58 -3.14 24.69
N ASP A 124 -50.60 -3.95 25.11
CA ASP A 124 -50.84 -5.15 25.89
C ASP A 124 -51.08 -4.81 27.38
N PRO A 125 -52.27 -5.09 27.94
CA PRO A 125 -52.56 -4.86 29.34
C PRO A 125 -51.63 -5.63 30.29
N ALA A 126 -51.20 -6.84 29.90
CA ALA A 126 -50.33 -7.66 30.73
C ALA A 126 -48.99 -6.97 30.93
N TYR A 127 -48.33 -6.57 29.84
CA TYR A 127 -47.07 -5.82 29.91
C TYR A 127 -47.22 -4.48 30.65
N ARG A 128 -48.33 -3.75 30.41
CA ARG A 128 -48.59 -2.46 31.06
C ARG A 128 -48.68 -2.58 32.59
N LEU A 129 -49.20 -3.68 33.11
CA LEU A 129 -49.32 -3.90 34.56
C LEU A 129 -47.96 -4.02 35.26
N TYR A 130 -46.92 -4.47 34.56
CA TYR A 130 -45.56 -4.60 35.08
C TYR A 130 -44.75 -3.29 35.01
N LEU A 131 -45.21 -2.31 34.25
CA LEU A 131 -44.54 -1.01 34.15
C LEU A 131 -44.97 -0.08 35.29
N SER A 132 -44.00 0.48 35.99
CA SER A 132 -44.25 1.62 36.88
C SER A 132 -44.43 2.91 36.06
N SER A 133 -45.04 3.93 36.66
CA SER A 133 -45.11 5.28 36.05
C SER A 133 -43.73 5.84 35.71
N PHE A 134 -42.70 5.42 36.47
CA PHE A 134 -41.31 5.76 36.18
C PHE A 134 -40.81 5.09 34.90
N ASP A 135 -41.10 3.80 34.70
CA ASP A 135 -40.68 3.04 33.51
C ASP A 135 -41.31 3.59 32.22
N MET A 136 -42.54 4.10 32.33
CA MET A 136 -43.24 4.73 31.22
C MET A 136 -42.53 5.97 30.65
N VAL A 137 -41.79 6.67 31.51
CA VAL A 137 -41.03 7.88 31.14
C VAL A 137 -39.57 7.55 30.85
N SER A 138 -38.98 6.63 31.63
CA SER A 138 -37.56 6.31 31.54
C SER A 138 -37.20 5.56 30.25
N ILE A 139 -38.08 4.70 29.73
CA ILE A 139 -37.82 3.94 28.49
C ILE A 139 -37.66 4.87 27.27
N PRO A 140 -38.62 5.78 26.96
CA PRO A 140 -38.42 6.79 25.91
C PRO A 140 -37.19 7.67 26.14
N ALA A 141 -36.95 8.11 27.38
CA ALA A 141 -35.79 8.93 27.70
C ALA A 141 -34.48 8.18 27.41
N PHE A 142 -34.41 6.89 27.74
CA PHE A 142 -33.24 6.04 27.51
C PHE A 142 -32.99 5.80 26.02
N LEU A 143 -34.04 5.59 25.23
CA LEU A 143 -33.95 5.50 23.76
C LEU A 143 -33.39 6.79 23.15
N ILE A 144 -33.84 7.96 23.62
CA ILE A 144 -33.36 9.27 23.16
C ILE A 144 -31.88 9.44 23.52
N VAL A 145 -31.50 9.18 24.78
CA VAL A 145 -30.10 9.28 25.23
C VAL A 145 -29.19 8.33 24.45
N GLY A 146 -29.60 7.07 24.28
CA GLY A 146 -28.84 6.10 23.48
C GLY A 146 -28.69 6.52 22.02
N THR A 147 -29.72 7.15 21.44
CA THR A 147 -29.68 7.71 20.07
C THR A 147 -28.69 8.86 19.96
N TYR A 148 -28.63 9.75 20.95
CA TYR A 148 -27.63 10.83 20.98
C TYR A 148 -26.20 10.28 21.07
N VAL A 149 -25.97 9.27 21.92
CA VAL A 149 -24.67 8.59 22.02
C VAL A 149 -24.30 7.94 20.67
N ALA A 150 -25.23 7.21 20.05
CA ALA A 150 -25.02 6.61 18.75
C ALA A 150 -24.71 7.66 17.66
N GLN A 151 -25.39 8.81 17.68
CA GLN A 151 -25.11 9.92 16.76
C GLN A 151 -23.72 10.54 16.98
N LEU A 152 -23.28 10.67 18.23
CA LEU A 152 -21.94 11.15 18.55
C LEU A 152 -20.90 10.21 17.96
N ILE A 153 -21.04 8.90 18.16
CA ILE A 153 -20.14 7.88 17.61
C ILE A 153 -20.12 7.94 16.08
N VAL A 154 -21.27 8.08 15.41
CA VAL A 154 -21.32 8.23 13.95
C VAL A 154 -20.59 9.49 13.49
N THR A 155 -20.74 10.62 14.20
CA THR A 155 -20.10 11.88 13.82
C THR A 155 -18.59 11.77 13.91
N SER A 156 -18.07 11.31 15.05
CA SER A 156 -16.64 11.07 15.23
C SER A 156 -16.11 10.01 14.26
N GLY A 157 -16.89 8.99 13.95
CA GLY A 157 -16.53 7.96 12.97
C GLY A 157 -16.35 8.51 11.55
N VAL A 158 -17.23 9.41 11.12
CA VAL A 158 -17.12 10.06 9.80
C VAL A 158 -15.89 10.98 9.74
N GLU A 159 -15.66 11.79 10.78
CA GLU A 159 -14.47 12.66 10.86
C GLU A 159 -13.16 11.87 10.75
N VAL A 160 -13.06 10.75 11.48
CA VAL A 160 -11.89 9.85 11.43
C VAL A 160 -11.71 9.22 10.05
N LEU A 161 -12.80 8.87 9.35
CA LEU A 161 -12.73 8.31 8.00
C LEU A 161 -12.22 9.34 6.99
N ASP A 162 -12.70 10.59 7.10
CA ASP A 162 -12.26 11.69 6.23
C ASP A 162 -10.77 12.01 6.45
N ASP A 163 -10.33 12.08 7.71
CA ASP A 163 -8.92 12.30 8.07
C ASP A 163 -8.02 11.16 7.57
N LEU A 164 -8.48 9.91 7.69
CA LEU A 164 -7.76 8.74 7.20
C LEU A 164 -7.59 8.80 5.68
N GLN A 165 -8.64 9.17 4.95
CA GLN A 165 -8.60 9.32 3.50
C GLN A 165 -7.62 10.43 3.08
N ALA A 166 -7.65 11.58 3.75
CA ALA A 166 -6.73 12.68 3.50
C ALA A 166 -5.25 12.27 3.74
N SER A 167 -5.00 11.57 4.84
CA SER A 167 -3.67 11.05 5.19
C SER A 167 -3.15 10.02 4.18
N MET A 168 -4.02 9.12 3.70
CA MET A 168 -3.66 8.16 2.66
C MET A 168 -3.26 8.83 1.34
N LEU A 169 -4.01 9.84 0.91
CA LEU A 169 -3.70 10.60 -0.31
C LEU A 169 -2.37 11.36 -0.18
N ALA A 170 -2.14 12.04 0.94
CA ALA A 170 -0.87 12.73 1.20
C ALA A 170 0.32 11.76 1.20
N LYS A 171 0.16 10.56 1.78
CA LYS A 171 1.20 9.52 1.77
C LYS A 171 1.51 9.04 0.36
N GLN A 172 0.50 8.86 -0.50
CA GLN A 172 0.72 8.47 -1.89
C GLN A 172 1.53 9.52 -2.67
N ASP A 173 1.18 10.80 -2.54
CA ASP A 173 1.91 11.90 -3.18
C ASP A 173 3.38 11.95 -2.72
N LEU A 174 3.63 11.79 -1.41
CA LEU A 174 4.99 11.70 -0.87
C LEU A 174 5.80 10.54 -1.47
N ILE A 175 5.20 9.36 -1.62
CA ILE A 175 5.87 8.19 -2.23
C ILE A 175 6.24 8.48 -3.69
N VAL A 176 5.32 9.07 -4.46
CA VAL A 176 5.57 9.41 -5.88
C VAL A 176 6.69 10.44 -6.00
N ARG A 177 6.64 11.52 -5.21
CA ARG A 177 7.70 12.55 -5.21
C ARG A 177 9.05 11.98 -4.81
N ASN A 178 9.08 11.14 -3.80
CA ASN A 178 10.32 10.49 -3.36
C ASN A 178 10.88 9.57 -4.46
N ALA A 179 10.04 8.82 -5.17
CA ALA A 179 10.47 8.01 -6.30
C ALA A 179 11.08 8.86 -7.45
N ILE A 180 10.45 10.00 -7.78
CA ILE A 180 10.96 10.94 -8.79
C ILE A 180 12.30 11.54 -8.33
N MET A 181 12.37 12.03 -7.09
CA MET A 181 13.60 12.59 -6.52
C MET A 181 14.73 11.55 -6.47
N SER A 182 14.42 10.31 -6.08
CA SER A 182 15.39 9.22 -6.08
C SER A 182 15.90 8.92 -7.48
N LYS A 183 15.04 8.94 -8.51
CA LYS A 183 15.46 8.76 -9.89
C LYS A 183 16.38 9.91 -10.35
N GLN A 184 15.99 11.16 -10.10
CA GLN A 184 16.81 12.34 -10.45
C GLN A 184 18.14 12.37 -9.71
N SER A 185 18.17 11.86 -8.46
CA SER A 185 19.39 11.77 -7.66
C SER A 185 20.33 10.66 -8.12
N LYS A 186 19.93 9.76 -9.03
CA LYS A 186 20.77 8.63 -9.47
C LYS A 186 21.58 8.91 -10.72
N THR A 187 21.15 9.87 -11.54
CA THR A 187 21.80 10.19 -12.81
C THR A 187 22.61 11.48 -12.72
N ASP A 188 23.62 11.60 -13.56
CA ASP A 188 24.33 12.85 -13.81
C ASP A 188 23.47 13.77 -14.68
N GLY A 189 23.32 15.03 -14.27
CA GLY A 189 22.41 15.97 -14.91
C GLY A 189 22.83 16.42 -16.31
N LEU A 190 24.10 16.26 -16.67
CA LEU A 190 24.61 16.59 -18.01
C LEU A 190 24.49 15.40 -18.96
N THR A 191 24.92 14.22 -18.53
CA THR A 191 25.11 13.05 -19.42
C THR A 191 23.95 12.04 -19.40
N ASN A 192 23.01 12.17 -18.46
CA ASN A 192 21.96 11.18 -18.16
C ASN A 192 22.46 9.75 -17.83
N LEU A 193 23.78 9.53 -17.76
CA LEU A 193 24.38 8.32 -17.21
C LEU A 193 24.18 8.27 -15.69
N TYR A 194 24.43 7.13 -15.06
CA TYR A 194 24.48 7.10 -13.60
C TYR A 194 25.56 8.04 -13.07
N ASN A 195 25.32 8.67 -11.93
CA ASN A 195 26.33 9.49 -11.27
C ASN A 195 27.31 8.63 -10.46
N GLN A 196 28.39 9.26 -9.99
CA GLN A 196 29.43 8.60 -9.19
C GLN A 196 28.87 7.87 -7.95
N SER A 197 27.87 8.45 -7.26
CA SER A 197 27.26 7.80 -6.10
C SER A 197 26.54 6.51 -6.50
N SER A 198 25.75 6.56 -7.56
CA SER A 198 25.02 5.39 -8.05
C SER A 198 25.95 4.31 -8.59
N PHE A 199 27.04 4.71 -9.24
CA PHE A 199 28.08 3.77 -9.66
C PHE A 199 28.63 2.96 -8.48
N LYS A 200 28.92 3.60 -7.35
CA LYS A 200 29.42 2.90 -6.15
C LYS A 200 28.40 1.87 -5.63
N ASP A 201 27.12 2.23 -5.59
CA ASP A 201 26.06 1.31 -5.17
C ASP A 201 25.91 0.11 -6.11
N TYR A 202 25.99 0.35 -7.42
CA TYR A 202 25.93 -0.69 -8.43
C TYR A 202 27.19 -1.55 -8.47
N TYR A 203 28.35 -0.96 -8.21
CA TYR A 203 29.62 -1.67 -8.12
C TYR A 203 29.63 -2.66 -6.96
N GLU A 204 29.11 -2.26 -5.78
CA GLU A 204 28.98 -3.17 -4.64
C GLU A 204 28.10 -4.38 -4.99
N LYS A 205 26.93 -4.13 -5.59
CA LYS A 205 26.01 -5.19 -6.02
C LYS A 205 26.61 -6.06 -7.12
N ALA A 206 27.33 -5.47 -8.06
CA ALA A 206 28.00 -6.19 -9.13
C ALA A 206 28.98 -7.23 -8.59
N PHE A 207 29.70 -6.90 -7.51
CA PHE A 207 30.57 -7.84 -6.82
C PHE A 207 29.80 -9.00 -6.17
N GLU A 208 28.63 -8.75 -5.58
CA GLU A 208 27.77 -9.81 -5.07
C GLU A 208 27.31 -10.77 -6.20
N TYR A 209 26.92 -10.23 -7.36
CA TYR A 209 26.58 -11.05 -8.53
C TYR A 209 27.77 -11.85 -9.05
N ALA A 210 28.96 -11.25 -9.11
CA ALA A 210 30.16 -11.92 -9.58
C ALA A 210 30.60 -13.06 -8.65
N ASN A 211 30.41 -12.90 -7.33
CA ASN A 211 30.64 -13.96 -6.35
C ASN A 211 29.70 -15.16 -6.53
N ASN A 212 28.54 -14.97 -7.15
CA ASN A 212 27.61 -16.04 -7.50
C ASN A 212 27.93 -16.70 -8.87
N GLY A 213 29.08 -16.40 -9.47
CA GLY A 213 29.58 -17.05 -10.69
C GLY A 213 29.24 -16.33 -11.99
N MET A 214 28.66 -15.13 -11.94
CA MET A 214 28.39 -14.31 -13.12
C MET A 214 29.67 -13.60 -13.60
N SER A 215 29.86 -13.45 -14.90
CA SER A 215 30.98 -12.64 -15.41
C SER A 215 30.77 -11.16 -15.13
N LEU A 216 31.84 -10.48 -14.70
CA LEU A 216 31.88 -9.06 -14.42
C LEU A 216 33.16 -8.46 -15.01
N HIS A 217 33.02 -7.38 -15.76
CA HIS A 217 34.12 -6.60 -16.31
C HIS A 217 33.94 -5.13 -15.95
N LEU A 218 35.04 -4.47 -15.56
CA LEU A 218 35.09 -3.05 -15.26
C LEU A 218 35.97 -2.34 -16.28
N ALA A 219 35.44 -1.30 -16.91
CA ALA A 219 36.21 -0.36 -17.72
C ALA A 219 36.16 1.05 -17.13
N LEU A 220 37.31 1.73 -17.11
CA LEU A 220 37.41 3.16 -16.85
C LEU A 220 37.86 3.86 -18.13
N ILE A 221 37.09 4.87 -18.56
CA ILE A 221 37.26 5.60 -19.80
C ILE A 221 37.52 7.05 -19.44
N ASP A 222 38.51 7.67 -20.07
CA ASP A 222 38.83 9.08 -19.86
C ASP A 222 39.07 9.79 -21.19
N ILE A 223 38.54 11.02 -21.31
CA ILE A 223 38.70 11.84 -22.50
C ILE A 223 40.10 12.46 -22.56
N ASP A 224 40.84 12.08 -23.60
CA ASP A 224 42.22 12.52 -23.78
C ASP A 224 42.29 14.04 -24.00
N ASN A 225 43.12 14.71 -23.18
CA ASN A 225 43.36 16.16 -23.26
C ASN A 225 42.11 17.03 -23.03
N PHE A 226 41.11 16.55 -22.27
CA PHE A 226 39.87 17.30 -22.04
C PHE A 226 40.08 18.69 -21.45
N LYS A 227 41.05 18.86 -20.53
CA LYS A 227 41.45 20.18 -20.05
C LYS A 227 41.85 21.15 -21.18
N SER A 228 42.60 20.67 -22.17
CA SER A 228 42.99 21.49 -23.33
C SER A 228 41.78 21.91 -24.17
N ILE A 229 40.76 21.04 -24.26
CA ILE A 229 39.51 21.37 -24.95
C ILE A 229 38.80 22.50 -24.22
N ASN A 230 38.67 22.41 -22.89
CA ASN A 230 38.06 23.46 -22.08
C ASN A 230 38.84 24.78 -22.15
N ASP A 231 40.17 24.72 -22.08
CA ASP A 231 41.03 25.90 -22.10
C ASP A 231 41.00 26.61 -23.48
N THR A 232 40.80 25.86 -24.57
CA THR A 232 40.81 26.40 -25.94
C THR A 232 39.43 26.86 -26.42
N TYR A 233 38.39 26.06 -26.16
CA TYR A 233 37.04 26.26 -26.73
C TYR A 233 35.99 26.63 -25.67
N GLY A 234 36.38 26.64 -24.40
CA GLY A 234 35.51 26.98 -23.27
C GLY A 234 34.72 25.80 -22.71
N HIS A 235 34.34 25.91 -21.44
CA HIS A 235 33.63 24.83 -20.71
C HIS A 235 32.32 24.38 -21.37
N ARG A 236 31.57 25.29 -22.01
CA ARG A 236 30.33 24.92 -22.71
C ARG A 236 30.57 23.94 -23.85
N VAL A 237 31.70 24.05 -24.55
CA VAL A 237 32.07 23.10 -25.61
C VAL A 237 32.49 21.77 -24.98
N GLY A 238 33.24 21.80 -23.88
CA GLY A 238 33.54 20.60 -23.10
C GLY A 238 32.30 19.85 -22.64
N ASP A 239 31.27 20.55 -22.17
CA ASP A 239 29.99 19.96 -21.79
C ASP A 239 29.32 19.23 -22.97
N THR A 240 29.28 19.85 -24.15
CA THR A 240 28.78 19.20 -25.38
C THR A 240 29.59 17.94 -25.75
N ILE A 241 30.90 17.96 -25.52
CA ILE A 241 31.75 16.79 -25.75
C ILE A 241 31.39 15.65 -24.78
N LEU A 242 31.17 15.96 -23.50
CA LEU A 242 30.75 14.97 -22.51
C LEU A 242 29.39 14.35 -22.87
N GLU A 243 28.43 15.18 -23.29
CA GLU A 243 27.11 14.70 -23.76
C GLU A 243 27.27 13.73 -24.94
N ARG A 244 28.05 14.09 -25.97
CA ARG A 244 28.28 13.24 -27.14
C ARG A 244 28.97 11.92 -26.80
N VAL A 245 29.98 11.94 -25.93
CA VAL A 245 30.65 10.71 -25.47
C VAL A 245 29.67 9.84 -24.71
N SER A 246 28.85 10.43 -23.84
CA SER A 246 27.87 9.68 -23.05
C SER A 246 26.80 9.01 -23.92
N LEU A 247 26.33 9.68 -24.98
CA LEU A 247 25.40 9.11 -25.96
C LEU A 247 26.03 7.91 -26.68
N ILE A 248 27.29 8.03 -27.11
CA ILE A 248 27.98 6.89 -27.73
C ILE A 248 28.05 5.72 -26.75
N ILE A 249 28.38 5.94 -25.48
CA ILE A 249 28.39 4.86 -24.49
C ILE A 249 27.00 4.22 -24.39
N GLN A 250 25.93 5.01 -24.22
CA GLN A 250 24.56 4.50 -24.10
C GLN A 250 24.08 3.70 -25.32
N GLU A 251 24.44 4.12 -26.52
CA GLU A 251 24.03 3.45 -27.78
C GLU A 251 24.70 2.09 -28.00
N ASN A 252 25.80 1.80 -27.31
CA ASN A 252 26.56 0.56 -27.52
C ASN A 252 26.38 -0.46 -26.40
N ILE A 253 26.01 -0.02 -25.20
CA ILE A 253 25.84 -0.91 -24.04
C ILE A 253 24.45 -1.58 -24.06
N THR A 254 24.33 -2.72 -23.38
CA THR A 254 23.06 -3.44 -23.24
C THR A 254 22.28 -2.97 -22.02
N SER A 255 21.04 -3.44 -21.85
CA SER A 255 20.21 -3.07 -20.69
C SER A 255 20.69 -3.66 -19.36
N SER A 256 21.56 -4.67 -19.39
CA SER A 256 22.19 -5.25 -18.19
C SER A 256 23.45 -4.48 -17.78
N ASP A 257 24.12 -3.81 -18.72
CA ASP A 257 25.32 -3.04 -18.47
C ASP A 257 25.01 -1.73 -17.73
N ILE A 258 26.00 -1.22 -16.99
CA ILE A 258 25.86 -0.01 -16.19
C ILE A 258 26.95 0.97 -16.58
N ALA A 259 26.57 2.10 -17.17
CA ALA A 259 27.46 3.21 -17.47
C ALA A 259 27.22 4.40 -16.54
N ALA A 260 28.30 5.00 -16.06
CA ALA A 260 28.27 6.13 -15.15
C ALA A 260 29.29 7.20 -15.53
N ARG A 261 28.97 8.46 -15.27
CA ARG A 261 29.96 9.53 -15.20
C ARG A 261 30.59 9.48 -13.80
N TYR A 262 31.82 8.96 -13.74
CA TYR A 262 32.52 8.71 -12.48
C TYR A 262 33.23 9.97 -11.95
N GLY A 263 33.77 10.78 -12.86
CA GLY A 263 34.50 12.01 -12.56
C GLY A 263 34.12 13.14 -13.52
N GLY A 264 34.93 14.21 -13.55
CA GLY A 264 34.68 15.35 -14.43
C GLY A 264 34.68 14.97 -15.92
N GLU A 265 35.68 14.21 -16.34
CA GLU A 265 35.92 13.73 -17.71
C GLU A 265 36.04 12.21 -17.81
N GLU A 266 35.69 11.52 -16.72
CA GLU A 266 35.87 10.08 -16.53
C GLU A 266 34.52 9.36 -16.51
N PHE A 267 34.45 8.25 -17.24
CA PHE A 267 33.31 7.36 -17.30
C PHE A 267 33.70 5.98 -16.81
N ALA A 268 32.78 5.31 -16.13
CA ALA A 268 32.96 3.93 -15.68
C ALA A 268 31.85 3.05 -16.28
N LEU A 269 32.24 1.86 -16.71
CA LEU A 269 31.35 0.88 -17.33
C LEU A 269 31.49 -0.47 -16.62
N LEU A 270 30.38 -0.98 -16.11
CA LEU A 270 30.25 -2.37 -15.64
C LEU A 270 29.54 -3.17 -16.72
N MET A 271 30.16 -4.27 -17.12
CA MET A 271 29.61 -5.19 -18.10
C MET A 271 29.42 -6.57 -17.52
N PHE A 272 28.30 -7.20 -17.86
CA PHE A 272 27.86 -8.47 -17.28
C PHE A 272 27.58 -9.51 -18.37
N GLU A 273 27.54 -10.78 -17.97
CA GLU A 273 26.97 -11.88 -18.76
C GLU A 273 27.63 -12.13 -20.13
N GLN A 274 28.85 -11.63 -20.33
CA GLN A 274 29.62 -11.83 -21.54
C GLN A 274 31.04 -12.30 -21.23
N PRO A 275 31.71 -13.00 -22.18
CA PRO A 275 33.15 -13.29 -22.10
C PRO A 275 34.00 -12.01 -22.21
N PHE A 276 35.25 -12.09 -21.75
CA PHE A 276 36.18 -10.96 -21.79
C PHE A 276 36.41 -10.42 -23.21
N GLU A 277 36.46 -11.29 -24.21
CA GLU A 277 36.67 -10.92 -25.61
C GLU A 277 35.54 -10.04 -26.13
N GLN A 278 34.29 -10.29 -25.69
CA GLN A 278 33.12 -9.50 -26.06
C GLN A 278 33.13 -8.15 -25.32
N ALA A 279 33.46 -8.15 -24.03
CA ALA A 279 33.63 -6.92 -23.25
C ALA A 279 34.73 -6.01 -23.86
N TYR A 280 35.87 -6.60 -24.24
CA TYR A 280 36.94 -5.88 -24.92
C TYR A 280 36.52 -5.34 -26.28
N ALA A 281 35.81 -6.15 -27.09
CA ALA A 281 35.30 -5.72 -28.39
C ALA A 281 34.30 -4.55 -28.26
N LEU A 282 33.41 -4.59 -27.27
CA LEU A 282 32.46 -3.53 -26.97
C LEU A 282 33.18 -2.21 -26.60
N VAL A 283 34.14 -2.29 -25.69
CA VAL A 283 34.94 -1.13 -25.27
C VAL A 283 35.73 -0.55 -26.44
N GLU A 284 36.37 -1.40 -27.26
CA GLU A 284 37.08 -0.94 -28.45
C GLU A 284 36.15 -0.33 -29.50
N GLN A 285 34.92 -0.84 -29.62
CA GLN A 285 33.90 -0.26 -30.49
C GLN A 285 33.52 1.15 -30.03
N ILE A 286 33.29 1.35 -28.73
CA ILE A 286 33.02 2.67 -28.13
C ILE A 286 34.20 3.62 -28.42
N ARG A 287 35.44 3.20 -28.09
CA ARG A 287 36.65 4.01 -28.33
C ARG A 287 36.78 4.41 -29.80
N LYS A 288 36.62 3.47 -30.73
CA LYS A 288 36.72 3.73 -32.18
C LYS A 288 35.60 4.63 -32.70
N LYS A 289 34.37 4.50 -32.18
CA LYS A 289 33.26 5.39 -32.53
C LYS A 289 33.55 6.83 -32.08
N ILE A 290 34.03 7.00 -30.85
CA ILE A 290 34.44 8.32 -30.32
C ILE A 290 35.56 8.92 -31.19
N ALA A 291 36.62 8.14 -31.48
CA ALA A 291 37.76 8.59 -32.28
C ALA A 291 37.44 8.95 -33.73
N ARG A 292 36.28 8.52 -34.25
CA ARG A 292 35.82 8.80 -35.61
C ARG A 292 34.75 9.90 -35.66
N LEU A 293 34.22 10.31 -34.51
CA LEU A 293 33.20 11.35 -34.45
C LEU A 293 33.85 12.71 -34.74
N VAL A 294 33.33 13.39 -35.77
CA VAL A 294 33.72 14.76 -36.09
C VAL A 294 32.92 15.70 -35.19
N HIS A 295 33.62 16.59 -34.48
CA HIS A 295 33.01 17.60 -33.63
C HIS A 295 33.08 18.97 -34.30
N LEU A 296 31.93 19.47 -34.75
CA LEU A 296 31.83 20.79 -35.38
C LEU A 296 32.17 21.91 -34.40
N GLU A 297 31.89 21.68 -33.12
CA GLU A 297 32.19 22.57 -32.00
C GLU A 297 33.71 22.70 -31.74
N LEU A 298 34.50 21.76 -32.26
CA LEU A 298 35.96 21.76 -32.23
C LEU A 298 36.55 22.05 -33.61
N GLU A 299 35.85 22.82 -34.45
CA GLU A 299 36.29 23.17 -35.81
C GLU A 299 36.56 21.93 -36.70
N GLY A 300 35.82 20.84 -36.46
CA GLY A 300 35.98 19.57 -37.19
C GLY A 300 37.10 18.68 -36.66
N GLN A 301 37.66 18.96 -35.48
CA GLN A 301 38.65 18.09 -34.84
C GLN A 301 38.00 16.83 -34.24
N TYR A 302 38.85 15.82 -34.03
CA TYR A 302 38.52 14.56 -33.39
C TYR A 302 38.97 14.58 -31.93
N ILE A 303 38.21 13.90 -31.08
CA ILE A 303 38.63 13.59 -29.71
C ILE A 303 38.96 12.11 -29.62
N THR A 304 39.79 11.73 -28.65
CA THR A 304 40.08 10.33 -28.35
C THR A 304 39.85 10.04 -26.89
N VAL A 305 39.70 8.76 -26.56
CA VAL A 305 39.63 8.30 -25.17
C VAL A 305 40.67 7.23 -24.93
N SER A 306 41.22 7.26 -23.71
CA SER A 306 42.03 6.17 -23.18
C SER A 306 41.15 5.30 -22.29
N VAL A 307 41.35 3.99 -22.32
CA VAL A 307 40.53 3.04 -21.55
C VAL A 307 41.41 2.05 -20.80
N GLY A 308 41.11 1.84 -19.51
CA GLY A 308 41.57 0.69 -18.76
C GLY A 308 40.44 -0.34 -18.68
N LEU A 309 40.72 -1.62 -18.91
CA LEU A 309 39.72 -2.70 -18.83
C LEU A 309 40.28 -3.89 -18.05
N LYS A 310 39.47 -4.42 -17.11
CA LYS A 310 39.80 -5.66 -16.40
C LYS A 310 38.57 -6.49 -16.07
N SER A 311 38.72 -7.81 -16.14
CA SER A 311 37.74 -8.77 -15.64
C SER A 311 37.88 -8.98 -14.15
N TYR A 312 36.76 -9.14 -13.47
CA TYR A 312 36.74 -9.71 -12.14
C TYR A 312 37.33 -11.13 -12.15
N SER A 313 38.05 -11.47 -11.09
CA SER A 313 38.47 -12.83 -10.78
C SER A 313 38.22 -13.11 -9.30
N ALA A 314 37.91 -14.34 -8.93
CA ALA A 314 37.52 -14.73 -7.57
C ALA A 314 38.56 -14.40 -6.47
N HIS A 315 39.78 -14.02 -6.84
CA HIS A 315 40.86 -13.66 -5.92
C HIS A 315 41.05 -12.13 -5.76
N LEU A 316 40.30 -11.31 -6.50
CA LEU A 316 40.39 -9.85 -6.45
C LEU A 316 39.35 -9.28 -5.49
N SER A 317 39.77 -8.42 -4.57
CA SER A 317 38.83 -7.55 -3.85
C SER A 317 38.30 -6.45 -4.76
N LYS A 318 37.18 -5.84 -4.37
CA LYS A 318 36.61 -4.68 -5.07
C LYS A 318 37.60 -3.55 -5.24
N ASP A 319 38.31 -3.20 -4.17
CA ASP A 319 39.28 -2.10 -4.20
C ASP A 319 40.44 -2.42 -5.15
N LYS A 320 40.95 -3.66 -5.12
CA LYS A 320 42.01 -4.10 -6.03
C LYS A 320 41.59 -4.10 -7.50
N LEU A 321 40.38 -4.57 -7.82
CA LEU A 321 39.92 -4.54 -9.20
C LEU A 321 39.88 -3.10 -9.72
N PHE A 322 39.37 -2.17 -8.92
CA PHE A 322 39.32 -0.76 -9.28
C PHE A 322 40.73 -0.16 -9.45
N GLU A 323 41.63 -0.39 -8.50
CA GLU A 323 43.04 0.05 -8.55
C GLU A 323 43.77 -0.46 -9.81
N GLU A 324 43.57 -1.73 -10.17
CA GLU A 324 44.23 -2.33 -11.32
C GLU A 324 43.66 -1.83 -12.65
N VAL A 325 42.35 -1.53 -12.73
CA VAL A 325 41.76 -0.89 -13.92
C VAL A 325 42.27 0.54 -14.07
N ASP A 326 42.38 1.29 -12.97
CA ASP A 326 42.93 2.64 -12.97
C ASP A 326 44.40 2.64 -13.43
N ALA A 327 45.20 1.67 -12.96
CA ALA A 327 46.57 1.48 -13.44
C ALA A 327 46.65 1.20 -14.95
N CYS A 328 45.72 0.40 -15.50
CA CYS A 328 45.62 0.17 -16.94
C CYS A 328 45.28 1.47 -17.69
N LEU A 329 44.30 2.23 -17.20
CA LEU A 329 43.91 3.52 -17.79
C LEU A 329 45.09 4.51 -17.78
N TYR A 330 45.81 4.58 -16.66
CA TYR A 330 47.00 5.41 -16.53
C TYR A 330 48.10 5.01 -17.52
N ALA A 331 48.34 3.70 -17.70
CA ALA A 331 49.28 3.21 -18.70
C ALA A 331 48.83 3.56 -20.13
N ALA A 332 47.53 3.50 -20.43
CA ALA A 332 46.99 3.91 -21.73
C ALA A 332 47.29 5.39 -22.00
N LYS A 333 47.05 6.26 -21.02
CA LYS A 333 47.33 7.70 -21.11
C LYS A 333 48.83 8.00 -21.31
N ARG A 334 49.72 7.24 -20.68
CA ARG A 334 51.18 7.47 -20.75
C ARG A 334 51.84 6.91 -22.00
N THR A 335 51.29 5.86 -22.58
CA THR A 335 51.92 5.15 -23.71
C THR A 335 51.43 5.63 -25.09
N GLY A 336 50.78 6.79 -25.16
CA GLY A 336 50.36 7.41 -26.42
C GLY A 336 48.85 7.61 -26.61
N LYS A 337 48.04 7.35 -25.56
CA LYS A 337 46.60 7.63 -25.54
C LYS A 337 45.81 6.86 -26.61
N ASN A 338 44.52 7.15 -26.78
CA ASN A 338 43.64 6.56 -27.79
C ASN A 338 43.71 5.02 -27.90
N LYS A 339 43.75 4.33 -26.76
CA LYS A 339 43.88 2.87 -26.72
C LYS A 339 43.17 2.29 -25.50
N THR A 340 42.85 1.02 -25.60
CA THR A 340 42.43 0.20 -24.47
C THR A 340 43.64 -0.57 -23.95
N MET A 341 43.93 -0.48 -22.66
CA MET A 341 44.91 -1.31 -21.97
C MET A 341 44.22 -2.27 -21.03
N THR A 342 44.75 -3.48 -20.96
CA THR A 342 44.28 -4.57 -20.10
C THR A 342 45.40 -5.03 -19.18
N SER A 343 45.09 -5.90 -18.22
CA SER A 343 46.12 -6.46 -17.34
C SER A 343 47.19 -7.28 -18.08
N LEU A 344 46.93 -7.72 -19.31
CA LEU A 344 47.90 -8.44 -20.14
C LEU A 344 48.96 -7.51 -20.75
N ASP A 345 48.66 -6.21 -20.85
CA ASP A 345 49.54 -5.21 -21.49
C ASP A 345 50.49 -4.53 -20.49
N LEU A 346 50.33 -4.80 -19.19
CA LEU A 346 51.15 -4.25 -18.09
C LEU A 346 52.34 -5.15 -17.71
N VAL A 347 52.45 -6.33 -18.33
CA VAL A 347 53.54 -7.30 -18.17
C VAL A 347 54.58 -7.08 -19.25
#